data_AF-A0A435U431-F1
#
_entry.id   AF-A0A435U431-F1
#
_cell.length_a   1.000
_cell.length_b   1.000
_cell.length_c   1.000
_cell.angle_alpha   90.00
_cell.angle_beta   90.00
_cell.angle_gamma   90.00
#
_symmetry.space_group_name_H-M   'P 1'
#
loop_
_entity.id
_entity.type
_entity.pdbx_description
1 polymer ?
#
loop_
_entity_poly.entity_id
_entity_poly.type
_entity_poly.pdbx_seq_one_letter_code
_entity_poly.pdbx_strand_id
1 'polypeptide(L)'
;MTKLSTESVAATIGLVYEAAYDPDLWPGVLRAIGEFFGSSRSCICCFEARPGATRVKDSVGSSPDPELETFAFQATTESTLIVGMDKWPAGQVYRRRDILNEDHFRNCDF
;
A
#
# COMPACT_ATOMS: atom_id res chain seq x y z
N MET A 1 -11.18 13.42 7.12
CA MET A 1 -10.12 13.16 8.12
C MET A 1 -10.82 12.80 9.41
N THR A 2 -10.77 11.53 9.79
CA THR A 2 -11.42 11.02 10.99
C THR A 2 -10.62 11.50 12.21
N LYS A 3 -11.30 11.97 13.26
CA LYS A 3 -10.63 12.45 14.47
C LYS A 3 -9.95 11.26 15.14
N LEU A 4 -8.62 11.25 15.20
CA LEU A 4 -7.85 10.23 15.90
C LEU A 4 -8.29 10.19 17.37
N SER A 5 -8.98 9.11 17.73
CA SER A 5 -9.37 8.78 19.09
C SER A 5 -8.97 7.35 19.41
N THR A 6 -8.79 7.03 20.69
CA THR A 6 -8.46 5.68 21.13
C THR A 6 -9.49 4.67 20.64
N GLU A 7 -10.77 5.04 20.63
CA GLU A 7 -11.88 4.21 20.14
C GLU A 7 -11.75 3.94 18.64
N SER A 8 -11.44 4.96 17.83
CA SER A 8 -11.25 4.79 16.39
C SER A 8 -10.07 3.87 16.07
N VAL A 9 -8.97 3.98 16.83
CA VAL A 9 -7.79 3.12 16.67
C VAL A 9 -8.12 1.68 17.08
N ALA A 10 -8.79 1.49 18.22
CA ALA A 10 -9.19 0.18 18.70
C ALA A 10 -10.15 -0.52 17.72
N ALA A 11 -11.12 0.22 17.16
CA ALA A 11 -12.05 -0.30 16.16
C ALA A 11 -11.30 -0.77 14.89
N THR A 12 -10.37 0.04 14.38
CA THR A 12 -9.56 -0.34 13.21
C THR A 12 -8.66 -1.54 13.49
N ILE A 13 -8.08 -1.65 14.69
CA ILE A 13 -7.33 -2.85 15.11
C ILE A 13 -8.26 -4.08 15.11
N GLY A 14 -9.49 -3.94 15.61
CA GLY A 14 -10.50 -5.00 15.56
C GLY A 14 -10.75 -5.49 14.13
N LEU A 15 -10.94 -4.57 13.17
CA LEU A 15 -11.12 -4.92 11.76
C LEU A 15 -9.93 -5.71 11.18
N VAL A 16 -8.70 -5.38 11.59
CA VAL A 16 -7.49 -6.13 11.18
C VAL A 16 -7.56 -7.58 11.67
N TYR A 17 -7.99 -7.80 12.91
CA TYR A 17 -8.13 -9.16 13.45
C TYR A 17 -9.26 -9.94 12.77
N GLU A 18 -10.40 -9.31 12.47
CA GLU A 18 -11.49 -9.97 11.73
C GLU A 18 -11.06 -10.35 10.31
N ALA A 19 -10.36 -9.45 9.61
CA ALA A 19 -9.85 -9.71 8.26
C ALA A 19 -8.79 -10.82 8.19
N ALA A 20 -8.17 -11.17 9.32
CA ALA A 20 -7.27 -12.32 9.40
C ALA A 20 -8.03 -13.66 9.29
N TYR A 21 -9.32 -13.69 9.62
CA TYR A 21 -10.19 -14.87 9.48
C TYR A 21 -11.06 -14.84 8.23
N ASP A 22 -11.40 -13.63 7.75
CA ASP A 22 -12.18 -13.42 6.53
C ASP A 22 -11.44 -12.43 5.60
N PRO A 23 -10.68 -12.94 4.60
CA PRO A 23 -9.91 -12.10 3.69
C PRO A 23 -10.73 -11.09 2.89
N ASP A 24 -12.04 -11.29 2.72
CA ASP A 24 -12.91 -10.37 1.97
C ASP A 24 -13.08 -9.02 2.68
N LEU A 25 -12.68 -8.93 3.96
CA LEU A 25 -12.74 -7.72 4.77
C LEU A 25 -11.54 -6.77 4.58
N TRP A 26 -10.44 -7.22 3.96
CA TRP A 26 -9.22 -6.41 3.77
C TRP A 26 -9.44 -5.07 3.04
N PRO A 27 -10.29 -4.96 1.99
CA PRO A 27 -10.59 -3.67 1.37
C PRO A 27 -11.19 -2.66 2.35
N GLY A 28 -12.04 -3.12 3.29
CA GLY A 28 -12.64 -2.30 4.32
C GLY A 28 -11.61 -1.82 5.35
N VAL A 29 -10.73 -2.72 5.80
CA VAL A 29 -9.58 -2.39 6.67
C VAL A 29 -8.71 -1.29 6.05
N LEU A 30 -8.39 -1.43 4.76
CA LEU A 30 -7.53 -0.48 4.05
C LEU A 30 -8.15 0.91 3.93
N ARG A 31 -9.48 1.00 3.76
CA ARG A 31 -10.21 2.28 3.79
C ARG A 31 -10.13 2.91 5.17
N ALA A 32 -10.42 2.16 6.23
CA ALA A 32 -10.37 2.65 7.61
C ALA A 32 -8.97 3.16 8.00
N ILE A 33 -7.91 2.43 7.63
CA ILE A 33 -6.52 2.89 7.81
C ILE A 33 -6.26 4.15 6.98
N GLY A 34 -6.68 4.15 5.71
CA GLY A 34 -6.49 5.26 4.78
C GLY A 34 -7.09 6.58 5.28
N GLU A 35 -8.25 6.53 5.94
CA GLU A 35 -8.92 7.70 6.50
C GLU A 35 -8.08 8.46 7.55
N PHE A 36 -7.24 7.76 8.33
CA PHE A 36 -6.34 8.39 9.29
C PHE A 36 -5.25 9.23 8.62
N PHE A 37 -4.81 8.81 7.43
CA PHE A 37 -3.73 9.46 6.69
C PHE A 37 -4.25 10.38 5.57
N GLY A 38 -5.57 10.51 5.41
CA GLY A 38 -6.16 11.23 4.28
C GLY A 38 -5.84 10.58 2.93
N SER A 39 -5.62 9.27 2.93
CA SER A 39 -5.30 8.51 1.73
C SER A 39 -6.51 8.44 0.81
N SER A 40 -6.31 8.69 -0.48
CA SER A 40 -7.32 8.42 -1.50
C SER A 40 -7.37 6.94 -1.88
N ARG A 41 -6.24 6.22 -1.76
CA ARG A 41 -6.07 4.81 -2.17
C ARG A 41 -5.01 4.13 -1.30
N SER A 42 -5.30 2.93 -0.83
CA SER A 42 -4.38 2.11 -0.03
C SER A 42 -4.37 0.68 -0.56
N CYS A 43 -3.24 -0.01 -0.44
CA CYS A 43 -3.11 -1.42 -0.81
C CYS A 43 -2.18 -2.16 0.15
N ILE A 44 -2.35 -3.47 0.24
CA ILE A 44 -1.38 -4.40 0.81
C ILE A 44 -0.92 -5.29 -0.32
N CYS A 45 0.39 -5.43 -0.48
CA CYS A 45 0.99 -6.27 -1.51
C CYS A 45 1.96 -7.26 -0.86
N CYS A 46 1.84 -8.53 -1.25
CA CYS A 46 2.83 -9.55 -0.97
C CYS A 46 3.89 -9.52 -2.07
N PHE A 47 5.11 -9.17 -1.72
CA PHE A 47 6.23 -9.15 -2.65
C PHE A 47 7.13 -10.36 -2.45
N GLU A 48 7.62 -10.89 -3.55
CA GLU A 48 8.81 -11.73 -3.56
C GLU A 48 9.97 -10.87 -4.07
N ALA A 49 10.82 -10.45 -3.14
CA ALA A 49 12.02 -9.68 -3.43
C ALA A 49 13.22 -10.63 -3.57
N ARG A 50 13.87 -10.61 -4.73
CA ARG A 50 15.17 -11.22 -4.98
C ARG A 50 16.13 -10.13 -5.47
N PRO A 51 17.46 -10.27 -5.28
CA PRO A 51 18.41 -9.29 -5.78
C PRO A 51 18.20 -9.02 -7.28
N GLY A 52 17.81 -7.78 -7.62
CA GLY A 52 17.54 -7.37 -9.00
C GLY A 52 16.25 -7.89 -9.64
N ALA A 53 15.37 -8.56 -8.87
CA ALA A 53 14.08 -9.04 -9.35
C ALA A 53 13.04 -9.03 -8.21
N THR A 54 12.20 -8.00 -8.18
CA THR A 54 11.04 -7.91 -7.28
C THR A 54 9.78 -8.18 -8.07
N ARG A 55 8.92 -9.09 -7.58
CA ARG A 55 7.59 -9.33 -8.16
C ARG A 55 6.51 -9.25 -7.10
N VAL A 56 5.33 -8.77 -7.49
CA VAL A 56 4.12 -8.91 -6.68
C VAL A 56 3.60 -10.33 -6.86
N LYS A 57 3.37 -11.03 -5.75
CA LYS A 57 2.76 -12.36 -5.72
C LYS A 57 1.25 -12.27 -5.53
N ASP A 58 0.82 -11.31 -4.71
CA ASP A 58 -0.57 -11.11 -4.33
C ASP A 58 -0.77 -9.65 -3.90
N SER A 59 -1.99 -9.14 -4.03
CA SER A 59 -2.32 -7.78 -3.60
C SER A 59 -3.80 -7.61 -3.34
N VAL A 60 -4.13 -6.77 -2.37
CA VAL A 60 -5.49 -6.31 -2.10
C VAL A 60 -5.52 -4.79 -2.01
N GLY A 61 -6.50 -4.18 -2.67
CA GLY A 61 -6.68 -2.73 -2.72
C GLY A 61 -7.89 -2.24 -1.92
N SER A 62 -7.87 -0.97 -1.54
CA SER A 62 -9.04 -0.29 -0.95
C SER A 62 -10.13 0.03 -1.99
N SER A 63 -9.78 0.06 -3.27
CA SER A 63 -10.69 0.34 -4.39
C SER A 63 -11.07 -0.97 -5.11
N PRO A 64 -12.35 -1.20 -5.44
CA PRO A 64 -12.80 -2.38 -6.16
C PRO A 64 -12.62 -2.26 -7.68
N ASP A 65 -11.71 -1.39 -8.13
CA ASP A 65 -11.52 -1.12 -9.56
C ASP A 65 -10.55 -2.15 -10.17
N PRO A 66 -11.05 -3.10 -11.00
CA PRO A 66 -10.23 -4.20 -11.53
C PRO A 66 -9.15 -3.71 -12.52
N GLU A 67 -9.38 -2.57 -13.18
CA GLU A 67 -8.38 -2.00 -14.09
C GLU A 67 -7.19 -1.46 -13.30
N LEU A 68 -7.44 -0.90 -12.11
CA LEU A 68 -6.40 -0.42 -11.20
C LEU A 68 -5.63 -1.54 -10.49
N GLU A 69 -6.24 -2.69 -10.20
CA GLU A 69 -5.51 -3.86 -9.70
C GLU A 69 -4.50 -4.38 -10.75
N THR A 70 -4.93 -4.41 -12.01
CA THR A 70 -4.08 -4.79 -13.14
C THR A 70 -2.98 -3.74 -13.40
N PHE A 71 -3.31 -2.45 -13.32
CA PHE A 71 -2.36 -1.35 -13.50
C PHE A 71 -1.37 -1.23 -12.34
N ALA A 72 -1.79 -1.49 -11.10
CA ALA A 72 -0.90 -1.57 -9.96
C ALA A 72 0.12 -2.69 -10.17
N PHE A 73 -0.33 -3.87 -10.60
CA PHE A 73 0.55 -5.00 -10.92
C PHE A 73 1.51 -4.70 -12.08
N GLN A 74 1.08 -4.01 -13.15
CA GLN A 74 1.96 -3.62 -14.26
C GLN A 74 2.89 -2.44 -13.92
N ALA A 75 2.42 -1.45 -13.17
CA ALA A 75 3.26 -0.35 -12.67
C ALA A 75 4.28 -0.84 -11.63
N THR A 76 4.07 -2.01 -11.00
CA THR A 76 5.03 -2.55 -10.03
C THR A 76 6.38 -2.96 -10.62
N THR A 77 6.45 -3.30 -11.90
CA THR A 77 7.75 -3.61 -12.56
C THR A 77 8.57 -2.38 -12.90
N GLU A 78 7.95 -1.20 -13.01
CA GLU A 78 8.62 0.07 -13.38
C GLU A 78 8.69 1.08 -12.23
N SER A 79 8.01 0.81 -11.11
CA SER A 79 8.01 1.68 -9.94
C SER A 79 9.36 1.66 -9.23
N THR A 80 10.00 2.83 -9.16
CA THR A 80 11.24 3.05 -8.38
C THR A 80 11.09 2.70 -6.90
N LEU A 81 9.86 2.70 -6.35
CA LEU A 81 9.60 2.21 -5.00
C LEU A 81 9.83 0.70 -4.88
N ILE A 82 9.48 -0.07 -5.91
CA ILE A 82 9.44 -1.53 -5.87
C ILE A 82 10.79 -2.12 -6.27
N VAL A 83 11.50 -1.45 -7.18
CA VAL A 83 12.90 -1.78 -7.53
C VAL A 83 13.85 -1.61 -6.33
N GLY A 84 13.50 -0.77 -5.35
CA GLY A 84 14.29 -0.57 -4.14
C GLY A 84 13.97 -1.51 -2.97
N MET A 85 12.85 -2.24 -3.01
CA MET A 85 12.34 -3.00 -1.86
C MET A 85 13.29 -4.10 -1.37
N ASP A 86 14.08 -4.71 -2.27
CA ASP A 86 15.07 -5.73 -1.91
C ASP A 86 16.20 -5.18 -1.03
N LYS A 87 16.38 -3.85 -1.01
CA LYS A 87 17.40 -3.15 -0.23
C LYS A 87 16.85 -2.50 1.03
N TRP A 88 15.54 -2.51 1.25
CA TRP A 88 14.91 -1.80 2.36
C TRP A 88 14.74 -2.72 3.57
N PRO A 89 15.24 -2.32 4.76
CA PRO A 89 14.99 -3.06 5.99
C PRO A 89 13.49 -3.29 6.25
N ALA A 90 13.13 -4.54 6.55
CA ALA A 90 11.77 -4.89 6.94
C ALA A 90 11.37 -4.19 8.26
N GLY A 91 10.07 -3.90 8.42
CA GLY A 91 9.51 -3.31 9.63
C GLY A 91 9.68 -1.79 9.75
N GLN A 92 10.13 -1.11 8.69
CA GLN A 92 10.26 0.34 8.65
C GLN A 92 9.10 1.00 7.91
N VAL A 93 8.79 2.24 8.28
CA VAL A 93 7.83 3.09 7.56
C VAL A 93 8.60 4.07 6.71
N TYR A 94 8.34 4.06 5.41
CA TYR A 94 8.98 4.96 4.48
C TYR A 94 7.99 5.95 3.88
N ARG A 95 8.43 7.19 3.67
CA ARG A 95 7.68 8.18 2.90
C ARG A 95 8.31 8.30 1.53
N ARG A 96 7.48 8.26 0.47
CA ARG A 96 7.93 8.32 -0.93
C ARG A 96 9.00 9.40 -1.19
N ARG A 97 8.77 10.62 -0.70
CA ARG A 97 9.67 11.78 -0.89
C ARG A 97 11.05 11.60 -0.22
N ASP A 98 11.14 10.77 0.81
CA ASP A 98 12.38 10.56 1.56
C ASP A 98 13.24 9.46 0.88
N ILE A 99 12.67 8.71 -0.07
CA ILE A 99 13.32 7.58 -0.75
C ILE A 99 13.61 7.87 -2.22
N LEU A 100 12.86 8.78 -2.84
CA LEU A 100 12.99 9.13 -4.25
C LEU A 100 13.42 10.59 -4.38
N ASN A 101 14.46 10.86 -5.17
CA ASN A 101 14.76 12.23 -5.60
C ASN A 101 13.62 12.73 -6.50
N GLU A 102 12.95 13.81 -6.07
CA GLU A 102 11.73 14.36 -6.70
C GLU A 102 11.90 14.77 -8.18
N ASP A 103 13.14 15.06 -8.63
CA ASP A 103 13.44 15.51 -9.99
C ASP A 103 13.10 14.50 -11.10
N HIS A 104 12.94 13.21 -10.77
CA HIS A 104 12.57 12.18 -11.76
C HIS A 104 11.08 12.15 -12.14
N PHE A 105 10.19 12.79 -11.36
CA PHE A 105 8.73 12.66 -11.55
C PHE A 105 8.02 13.90 -12.07
N ARG A 106 8.68 15.06 -12.22
CA ARG A 106 8.08 16.24 -12.87
C ARG A 106 7.69 16.02 -14.35
N ASN A 107 8.02 14.86 -14.92
CA ASN A 107 7.65 14.47 -16.29
C ASN A 107 6.57 13.38 -16.36
N CYS A 108 5.92 13.05 -15.24
CA CYS A 108 4.75 12.16 -15.23
C CYS A 108 3.52 12.96 -14.78
N ASP A 109 3.21 14.02 -15.53
CA ASP A 109 1.89 14.64 -15.51
C ASP A 109 0.90 13.68 -16.17
N PHE A 110 -0.13 13.27 -15.41
CA PHE A 110 -1.40 12.80 -15.94
C PHE A 110 -2.43 13.91 -15.75
#